data_AF-A0A202E5L9-F1
#
_entry.id   AF-A0A202E5L9-F1
#
_cell.length_a   1.000
_cell.length_b   1.000
_cell.length_c   1.000
_cell.angle_alpha   90.00
_cell.angle_beta   90.00
_cell.angle_gamma   90.00
#
_symmetry.space_group_name_H-M   'P 1'
#
loop_
_entity.id
_entity.type
_entity.pdbx_description
1 polymer ?
#
loop_
_entity_poly.entity_id
_entity_poly.type
_entity_poly.pdbx_seq_one_letter_code
_entity_poly.pdbx_strand_id
1 'polypeptide(L)'
;MKAIGAGAAAATLGIAGVSPAAATPDVSLPTDEFVETDGTEFVIDGEPVYFNGANNFWITHEYDGTTDRIDDVLDLYTDLGINLVRIWAHGEAKEGPFSLQPEPGEYNEDALENLDYLIEAARERGIKIIATLVDNWDHEGGMLQYAEWAGAESRYEFYTMDETREMYRNHVETILTRENHISGLEWREDPTIAMWELANEPRLEQDDVPEDMDNLEPPEHQEILGEWIQEMSAYIKDLDDTHLVSTGSEGHYYGHWEDDYPDDDWDGQDYIEHHSYDTIDAASFHLYPDHWGDNPADPDDRLSLHDGADYITERVEDAHTELGIPAYLGEFNVNLHDHDLETRHEFLEEWYDAADAVDCNAVLPWQVVLEDTEDHDGFQLYASDSGYIIEDYAQVVAEKSGDWDGDNGNGDEETIAVGEYNTTDTTSDGLHNDFTGDGQTSHDDVTAFFENFEDDGVQDNPEAFDFAENDELGFADVVELLRQV
;
A
#
# COMPACT_ATOMS: atom_id res chain seq x y z
N MET A 1 43.86 63.04 24.06
CA MET A 1 43.73 62.01 25.11
C MET A 1 42.29 61.53 25.06
N LYS A 2 42.10 60.21 25.01
CA LYS A 2 40.86 59.49 24.69
C LYS A 2 39.65 59.91 25.55
N ALA A 3 38.49 60.00 24.91
CA ALA A 3 37.19 59.87 25.56
C ALA A 3 36.64 58.49 25.22
N ILE A 4 36.24 57.73 26.24
CA ILE A 4 35.49 56.48 26.12
C ILE A 4 34.16 56.73 26.82
N GLY A 5 33.07 56.64 26.07
CA GLY A 5 31.70 56.64 26.57
C GLY A 5 31.01 55.40 26.04
N ALA A 6 30.48 54.60 26.96
CA ALA A 6 29.82 53.33 26.70
C ALA A 6 28.48 53.53 25.94
N GLY A 7 28.24 52.68 24.95
CA GLY A 7 26.94 52.47 24.33
C GLY A 7 26.66 50.97 24.32
N ALA A 8 25.62 50.55 25.02
CA ALA A 8 25.09 49.19 24.92
C ALA A 8 24.28 49.08 23.62
N ALA A 9 24.65 48.17 22.74
CA ALA A 9 23.86 47.79 21.58
C ALA A 9 23.00 46.58 21.98
N ALA A 10 21.68 46.74 21.91
CA ALA A 10 20.74 45.64 21.94
C ALA A 10 20.82 44.93 20.58
N ALA A 11 21.16 43.65 20.58
CA ALA A 11 21.03 42.78 19.42
C ALA A 11 19.59 42.26 19.39
N THR A 12 18.82 42.67 18.39
CA THR A 12 17.55 42.05 18.04
C THR A 12 17.85 40.68 17.44
N LEU A 13 17.46 39.61 18.15
CA LEU A 13 17.34 38.26 17.59
C LEU A 13 16.20 38.30 16.57
N GLY A 14 16.53 38.05 15.30
CA GLY A 14 15.54 37.72 14.29
C GLY A 14 15.01 36.33 14.59
N ILE A 15 13.71 36.23 14.83
CA ILE A 15 12.99 34.96 14.82
C ILE A 15 12.93 34.57 13.34
N ALA A 16 13.65 33.51 12.96
CA ALA A 16 13.43 32.87 11.67
C ALA A 16 11.99 32.38 11.67
N GLY A 17 11.20 32.80 10.68
CA GLY A 17 9.87 32.25 10.47
C GLY A 17 10.02 30.77 10.17
N VAL A 18 9.35 29.94 10.95
CA VAL A 18 9.07 28.55 10.59
C VAL A 18 8.14 28.66 9.39
N SER A 19 8.56 28.18 8.21
CA SER A 19 7.63 27.96 7.11
C SER A 19 6.55 26.99 7.61
N PRO A 20 5.26 27.19 7.32
CA PRO A 20 4.28 26.14 7.55
C PRO A 20 4.77 24.86 6.86
N ALA A 21 4.62 23.72 7.52
CA ALA A 21 4.82 22.42 6.88
C ALA A 21 3.96 22.40 5.61
N ALA A 22 4.51 21.91 4.49
CA ALA A 22 3.69 21.62 3.32
C ALA A 22 2.64 20.59 3.74
N ALA A 23 1.41 20.72 3.24
CA ALA A 23 0.42 19.67 3.43
C ALA A 23 0.88 18.45 2.62
N THR A 24 0.63 17.25 3.16
CA THR A 24 0.77 15.99 2.41
C THR A 24 -0.03 16.10 1.10
N PRO A 25 0.53 15.71 -0.05
CA PRO A 25 -0.22 15.74 -1.30
C PRO A 25 -1.39 14.76 -1.25
N ASP A 26 -2.48 15.09 -1.94
CA ASP A 26 -3.54 14.12 -2.21
C ASP A 26 -3.01 13.14 -3.28
N VAL A 27 -2.93 11.87 -2.92
CA VAL A 27 -2.47 10.78 -3.79
C VAL A 27 -3.57 9.74 -4.01
N SER A 28 -4.82 10.11 -3.71
CA SER A 28 -5.98 9.25 -3.95
C SER A 28 -6.09 8.89 -5.42
N LEU A 29 -6.43 7.62 -5.68
CA LEU A 29 -6.45 7.05 -7.03
C LEU A 29 -7.87 6.84 -7.52
N PRO A 30 -8.08 6.78 -8.86
CA PRO A 30 -9.36 6.42 -9.44
C PRO A 30 -9.90 5.10 -8.88
N THR A 31 -11.16 5.08 -8.47
CA THR A 31 -11.78 3.94 -7.79
C THR A 31 -12.34 2.88 -8.73
N ASP A 32 -12.65 3.25 -9.97
CA ASP A 32 -13.34 2.40 -10.94
C ASP A 32 -12.41 1.78 -11.99
N GLU A 33 -11.11 2.11 -11.96
CA GLU A 33 -10.12 1.68 -12.94
C GLU A 33 -9.10 0.71 -12.33
N PHE A 34 -8.77 -0.34 -13.07
CA PHE A 34 -7.78 -1.35 -12.66
C PHE A 34 -6.35 -0.84 -12.82
N VAL A 35 -5.45 -1.36 -11.99
CA VAL A 35 -4.02 -1.18 -12.18
C VAL A 35 -3.56 -2.16 -13.27
N GLU A 36 -2.91 -1.63 -14.30
CA GLU A 36 -2.34 -2.39 -15.42
C GLU A 36 -0.82 -2.15 -15.49
N THR A 37 -0.17 -2.73 -16.50
CA THR A 37 1.25 -2.50 -16.80
C THR A 37 1.45 -1.97 -18.23
N ASP A 38 2.34 -0.98 -18.41
CA ASP A 38 2.90 -0.59 -19.71
C ASP A 38 4.43 -0.70 -19.67
N GLY A 39 4.94 -1.86 -20.09
CA GLY A 39 6.35 -2.17 -19.98
C GLY A 39 6.78 -2.25 -18.51
N THR A 40 7.61 -1.31 -18.08
CA THR A 40 8.22 -1.28 -16.73
C THR A 40 7.47 -0.38 -15.75
N GLU A 41 6.28 0.11 -16.11
CA GLU A 41 5.47 1.02 -15.31
C GLU A 41 4.14 0.38 -14.96
N PHE A 42 3.64 0.63 -13.74
CA PHE A 42 2.21 0.50 -13.47
C PHE A 42 1.46 1.67 -14.10
N VAL A 43 0.25 1.42 -14.58
CA VAL A 43 -0.61 2.46 -15.17
C VAL A 43 -2.06 2.30 -14.70
N ILE A 44 -2.79 3.41 -14.67
CA ILE A 44 -4.26 3.45 -14.50
C ILE A 44 -4.80 4.32 -15.64
N ASP A 45 -5.79 3.80 -16.40
CA ASP A 45 -6.29 4.44 -17.65
C ASP A 45 -5.15 4.86 -18.63
N GLY A 46 -4.08 4.08 -18.65
CA GLY A 46 -2.91 4.32 -19.51
C GLY A 46 -1.98 5.46 -19.07
N GLU A 47 -2.22 6.08 -17.91
CA GLU A 47 -1.32 7.06 -17.31
C GLU A 47 -0.46 6.39 -16.19
N PRO A 48 0.85 6.68 -16.10
CA PRO A 48 1.73 6.07 -15.10
C PRO A 48 1.29 6.32 -13.66
N VAL A 49 1.40 5.29 -12.82
CA VAL A 49 1.17 5.40 -11.37
C VAL A 49 2.35 4.79 -10.61
N TYR A 50 2.77 5.49 -9.57
CA TYR A 50 3.69 5.02 -8.53
C TYR A 50 2.93 4.96 -7.21
N PHE A 51 3.34 4.07 -6.32
CA PHE A 51 2.67 3.88 -5.04
C PHE A 51 3.58 4.14 -3.85
N ASN A 52 3.08 4.97 -2.94
CA ASN A 52 3.58 5.04 -1.57
C ASN A 52 2.69 4.11 -0.75
N GLY A 53 3.22 2.98 -0.31
CA GLY A 53 2.41 1.93 0.26
C GLY A 53 2.61 1.71 1.76
N ALA A 54 1.96 0.68 2.28
CA ALA A 54 2.18 0.15 3.62
C ALA A 54 1.81 -1.33 3.70
N ASN A 55 2.48 -2.06 4.58
CA ASN A 55 2.02 -3.38 5.00
C ASN A 55 1.12 -3.28 6.23
N ASN A 56 0.03 -4.05 6.24
CA ASN A 56 -0.79 -4.26 7.43
C ASN A 56 -1.52 -5.60 7.37
N PHE A 57 -0.79 -6.66 7.68
CA PHE A 57 -1.27 -8.03 7.62
C PHE A 57 -2.45 -8.34 8.56
N TRP A 58 -2.69 -7.45 9.52
CA TRP A 58 -3.60 -7.65 10.65
C TRP A 58 -4.56 -6.46 10.80
N ILE A 59 -4.80 -5.73 9.71
CA ILE A 59 -5.73 -4.60 9.68
C ILE A 59 -7.12 -5.00 10.17
N THR A 60 -7.52 -6.26 9.95
CA THR A 60 -8.78 -6.83 10.40
C THR A 60 -8.72 -7.50 11.78
N HIS A 61 -7.55 -7.67 12.44
CA HIS A 61 -7.34 -8.59 13.58
C HIS A 61 -7.80 -8.15 14.99
N GLU A 62 -8.65 -7.13 15.14
CA GLU A 62 -9.23 -6.71 16.43
C GLU A 62 -10.76 -6.55 16.39
N TYR A 63 -11.49 -7.67 16.27
CA TYR A 63 -12.92 -7.69 16.02
C TYR A 63 -13.62 -7.75 17.36
N ASP A 64 -13.86 -6.56 17.88
CA ASP A 64 -14.78 -6.34 18.97
C ASP A 64 -16.25 -6.25 18.48
N GLY A 65 -16.47 -6.51 17.18
CA GLY A 65 -17.75 -6.39 16.48
C GLY A 65 -17.94 -5.05 15.76
N THR A 66 -16.87 -4.27 15.58
CA THR A 66 -16.86 -3.00 14.85
C THR A 66 -15.84 -3.02 13.71
N THR A 67 -15.99 -2.07 12.78
CA THR A 67 -15.05 -1.82 11.68
C THR A 67 -14.21 -0.56 11.92
N ASP A 68 -14.33 0.07 13.08
CA ASP A 68 -13.71 1.36 13.42
C ASP A 68 -12.18 1.33 13.24
N ARG A 69 -11.51 0.22 13.56
CA ARG A 69 -10.06 0.07 13.35
C ARG A 69 -9.68 0.15 11.86
N ILE A 70 -10.50 -0.42 10.97
CA ILE A 70 -10.24 -0.38 9.53
C ILE A 70 -10.29 1.07 9.05
N ASP A 71 -11.32 1.81 9.47
CA ASP A 71 -11.45 3.23 9.14
C ASP A 71 -10.29 4.06 9.71
N ASP A 72 -9.95 3.89 10.99
CA ASP A 72 -8.87 4.64 11.63
C ASP A 72 -7.51 4.39 10.94
N VAL A 73 -7.24 3.15 10.52
CA VAL A 73 -6.01 2.80 9.79
C VAL A 73 -5.99 3.41 8.38
N LEU A 74 -7.10 3.33 7.65
CA LEU A 74 -7.17 3.89 6.29
C LEU A 74 -7.19 5.43 6.28
N ASP A 75 -7.77 6.05 7.31
CA ASP A 75 -7.69 7.50 7.53
C ASP A 75 -6.24 7.92 7.81
N LEU A 76 -5.53 7.16 8.67
CA LEU A 76 -4.11 7.36 8.89
C LEU A 76 -3.31 7.23 7.57
N TYR A 77 -3.63 6.26 6.73
CA TYR A 77 -2.96 6.08 5.45
C TYR A 77 -3.21 7.26 4.51
N THR A 78 -4.44 7.76 4.47
CA THR A 78 -4.78 8.98 3.72
C THR A 78 -3.96 10.18 4.23
N ASP A 79 -3.89 10.39 5.55
CA ASP A 79 -3.13 11.48 6.18
C ASP A 79 -1.62 11.44 5.84
N LEU A 80 -1.05 10.24 5.72
CA LEU A 80 0.36 10.00 5.37
C LEU A 80 0.62 9.96 3.85
N GLY A 81 -0.42 10.07 3.01
CA GLY A 81 -0.29 9.95 1.57
C GLY A 81 0.10 8.53 1.13
N ILE A 82 -0.45 7.51 1.80
CA ILE A 82 -0.36 6.11 1.41
C ILE A 82 -1.57 5.78 0.53
N ASN A 83 -1.31 5.25 -0.66
CA ASN A 83 -2.35 4.90 -1.66
C ASN A 83 -2.35 3.41 -2.08
N LEU A 84 -1.55 2.58 -1.41
CA LEU A 84 -1.49 1.14 -1.59
C LEU A 84 -1.32 0.44 -0.24
N VAL A 85 -2.13 -0.57 0.05
CA VAL A 85 -1.95 -1.39 1.23
C VAL A 85 -1.81 -2.87 0.86
N ARG A 86 -0.77 -3.50 1.39
CA ARG A 86 -0.57 -4.95 1.29
C ARG A 86 -1.16 -5.65 2.51
N ILE A 87 -2.04 -6.61 2.26
CA ILE A 87 -2.82 -7.33 3.29
C ILE A 87 -2.81 -8.83 3.03
N TRP A 88 -3.07 -9.60 4.09
CA TRP A 88 -3.23 -11.05 3.98
C TRP A 88 -4.69 -11.41 3.76
N ALA A 89 -4.95 -12.10 2.64
CA ALA A 89 -6.25 -12.66 2.28
C ALA A 89 -6.33 -14.17 2.61
N HIS A 90 -5.51 -14.62 3.57
CA HIS A 90 -5.38 -16.00 4.02
C HIS A 90 -5.37 -16.06 5.56
N GLY A 91 -5.35 -17.25 6.14
CA GLY A 91 -5.34 -17.41 7.61
C GLY A 91 -5.84 -18.79 8.04
N GLU A 92 -4.95 -19.77 8.01
CA GLU A 92 -5.22 -21.19 8.13
C GLU A 92 -5.22 -21.66 9.60
N ALA A 93 -6.26 -22.39 10.00
CA ALA A 93 -6.35 -23.11 11.29
C ALA A 93 -6.10 -22.32 12.58
N LYS A 94 -6.03 -20.98 12.52
CA LYS A 94 -5.82 -20.14 13.71
C LYS A 94 -6.91 -20.33 14.77
N GLU A 95 -6.54 -20.32 16.04
CA GLU A 95 -7.53 -20.25 17.11
C GLU A 95 -8.03 -18.81 17.25
N GLY A 96 -9.33 -18.57 17.02
CA GLY A 96 -9.96 -17.27 17.30
C GLY A 96 -11.01 -16.87 16.27
N PRO A 97 -11.66 -15.70 16.46
CA PRO A 97 -12.69 -15.20 15.54
C PRO A 97 -12.15 -14.81 14.15
N PHE A 98 -10.84 -14.94 13.91
CA PHE A 98 -10.14 -14.45 12.71
C PHE A 98 -9.40 -15.49 11.91
N SER A 99 -9.50 -16.77 12.27
CA SER A 99 -9.12 -17.78 11.29
C SER A 99 -10.04 -17.62 10.09
N LEU A 100 -9.46 -17.20 8.97
CA LEU A 100 -10.16 -17.05 7.71
C LEU A 100 -10.58 -18.43 7.20
N GLN A 101 -9.68 -19.40 7.26
CA GLN A 101 -9.89 -20.78 6.85
C GLN A 101 -9.61 -21.77 8.01
N PRO A 102 -10.61 -22.06 8.87
CA PRO A 102 -10.42 -22.97 10.01
C PRO A 102 -10.16 -24.44 9.61
N GLU A 103 -10.74 -24.91 8.50
CA GLU A 103 -10.54 -26.26 7.95
C GLU A 103 -10.46 -26.17 6.41
N PRO A 104 -9.86 -27.14 5.70
CA PRO A 104 -9.74 -27.11 4.24
C PRO A 104 -11.09 -26.87 3.54
N GLY A 105 -11.22 -25.73 2.86
CA GLY A 105 -12.44 -25.34 2.14
C GLY A 105 -13.62 -24.92 3.03
N GLU A 106 -13.44 -24.78 4.33
CA GLU A 106 -14.40 -24.15 5.24
C GLU A 106 -13.89 -22.75 5.61
N TYR A 107 -14.78 -21.75 5.54
CA TYR A 107 -14.43 -20.35 5.77
C TYR A 107 -15.22 -19.74 6.91
N ASN A 108 -14.57 -18.81 7.60
CA ASN A 108 -15.21 -17.96 8.58
C ASN A 108 -15.82 -16.74 7.89
N GLU A 109 -17.16 -16.75 7.75
CA GLU A 109 -17.88 -15.67 7.07
C GLU A 109 -17.67 -14.31 7.74
N ASP A 110 -17.61 -14.25 9.08
CA ASP A 110 -17.40 -12.97 9.78
C ASP A 110 -16.02 -12.37 9.42
N ALA A 111 -14.98 -13.21 9.22
CA ALA A 111 -13.67 -12.74 8.80
C ALA A 111 -13.68 -12.25 7.35
N LEU A 112 -14.38 -12.96 6.45
CA LEU A 112 -14.53 -12.56 5.07
C LEU A 112 -15.39 -11.29 4.90
N GLU A 113 -16.44 -11.10 5.69
CA GLU A 113 -17.24 -9.86 5.71
C GLU A 113 -16.41 -8.65 6.18
N ASN A 114 -15.42 -8.84 7.06
CA ASN A 114 -14.49 -7.76 7.44
C ASN A 114 -13.53 -7.40 6.31
N LEU A 115 -13.05 -8.39 5.54
CA LEU A 115 -12.24 -8.12 4.35
C LEU A 115 -13.06 -7.45 3.24
N ASP A 116 -14.33 -7.83 3.07
CA ASP A 116 -15.25 -7.12 2.18
C ASP A 116 -15.38 -5.64 2.57
N TYR A 117 -15.52 -5.35 3.86
CA TYR A 117 -15.58 -3.97 4.36
C TYR A 117 -14.28 -3.22 4.10
N LEU A 118 -13.13 -3.85 4.35
CA LEU A 118 -11.82 -3.27 4.07
C LEU A 118 -11.68 -2.84 2.61
N ILE A 119 -12.10 -3.69 1.66
CA ILE A 119 -12.05 -3.38 0.23
C ILE A 119 -12.92 -2.15 -0.07
N GLU A 120 -14.15 -2.09 0.44
CA GLU A 120 -15.02 -0.92 0.22
C GLU A 120 -14.49 0.35 0.88
N ALA A 121 -13.99 0.27 2.11
CA ALA A 121 -13.44 1.41 2.84
C ALA A 121 -12.16 1.93 2.18
N ALA A 122 -11.34 1.05 1.60
CA ALA A 122 -10.16 1.43 0.82
C ALA A 122 -10.58 2.11 -0.50
N ARG A 123 -11.62 1.60 -1.18
CA ARG A 123 -12.20 2.23 -2.37
C ARG A 123 -12.62 3.66 -2.08
N GLU A 124 -13.38 3.89 -1.00
CA GLU A 124 -13.87 5.24 -0.63
C GLU A 124 -12.73 6.27 -0.43
N ARG A 125 -11.50 5.81 -0.20
CA ARG A 125 -10.30 6.63 0.03
C ARG A 125 -9.32 6.62 -1.15
N GLY A 126 -9.65 5.94 -2.25
CA GLY A 126 -8.74 5.79 -3.39
C GLY A 126 -7.46 5.02 -3.06
N ILE A 127 -7.51 4.09 -2.10
CA ILE A 127 -6.39 3.22 -1.71
C ILE A 127 -6.55 1.88 -2.43
N LYS A 128 -5.51 1.43 -3.13
CA LYS A 128 -5.49 0.11 -3.77
C LYS A 128 -4.98 -0.98 -2.81
N ILE A 129 -5.26 -2.24 -3.13
CA ILE A 129 -4.89 -3.40 -2.30
C ILE A 129 -3.99 -4.40 -3.05
N ILE A 130 -2.90 -4.84 -2.42
CA ILE A 130 -2.23 -6.10 -2.75
C ILE A 130 -2.78 -7.17 -1.80
N ALA A 131 -3.33 -8.25 -2.35
CA ALA A 131 -3.90 -9.35 -1.58
C ALA A 131 -3.03 -10.60 -1.68
N THR A 132 -2.36 -10.94 -0.57
CA THR A 132 -1.48 -12.12 -0.47
C THR A 132 -2.29 -13.36 -0.10
N LEU A 133 -2.12 -14.47 -0.84
CA LEU A 133 -3.05 -15.61 -0.83
C LEU A 133 -2.62 -16.81 0.04
N VAL A 134 -1.39 -16.84 0.53
CA VAL A 134 -0.89 -17.79 1.54
C VAL A 134 0.41 -17.25 2.13
N ASP A 135 0.82 -17.69 3.31
CA ASP A 135 2.12 -17.35 3.90
C ASP A 135 3.07 -18.55 3.87
N ASN A 136 4.33 -18.31 3.55
CA ASN A 136 5.39 -19.31 3.71
C ASN A 136 5.61 -19.66 5.19
N TRP A 137 5.45 -18.68 6.09
CA TRP A 137 5.70 -18.84 7.51
C TRP A 137 4.47 -19.32 8.29
N ASP A 138 4.73 -19.82 9.50
CA ASP A 138 3.70 -20.45 10.33
C ASP A 138 2.85 -19.45 11.16
N HIS A 139 3.06 -18.14 10.98
CA HIS A 139 2.49 -17.09 11.84
C HIS A 139 0.95 -17.12 11.88
N GLU A 140 0.34 -17.25 10.71
CA GLU A 140 -1.12 -17.35 10.51
C GLU A 140 -1.54 -18.71 9.94
N GLY A 141 -0.68 -19.73 10.13
CA GLY A 141 -0.86 -21.06 9.56
C GLY A 141 0.06 -21.30 8.37
N GLY A 142 -0.35 -20.84 7.17
CA GLY A 142 0.51 -20.85 5.99
C GLY A 142 0.68 -22.21 5.32
N MET A 143 1.71 -22.32 4.48
CA MET A 143 1.97 -23.48 3.62
C MET A 143 2.13 -24.79 4.40
N LEU A 144 2.77 -24.75 5.57
CA LEU A 144 2.92 -25.94 6.41
C LEU A 144 1.56 -26.45 6.89
N GLN A 145 0.63 -25.55 7.21
CA GLN A 145 -0.72 -25.95 7.66
C GLN A 145 -1.49 -26.70 6.55
N TYR A 146 -1.34 -26.31 5.29
CA TYR A 146 -1.90 -27.05 4.15
C TYR A 146 -1.29 -28.46 4.03
N ALA A 147 0.03 -28.58 4.19
CA ALA A 147 0.71 -29.88 4.20
C ALA A 147 0.19 -30.78 5.33
N GLU A 148 0.04 -30.24 6.54
CA GLU A 148 -0.51 -30.97 7.70
C GLU A 148 -1.96 -31.44 7.48
N TRP A 149 -2.80 -30.62 6.85
CA TRP A 149 -4.17 -31.02 6.49
C TRP A 149 -4.20 -32.19 5.51
N ALA A 150 -3.22 -32.28 4.61
CA ALA A 150 -3.01 -33.42 3.71
C ALA A 150 -2.33 -34.62 4.40
N GLY A 151 -1.96 -34.50 5.68
CA GLY A 151 -1.29 -35.53 6.46
C GLY A 151 0.21 -35.66 6.17
N ALA A 152 0.83 -34.59 5.64
CA ALA A 152 2.27 -34.43 5.50
C ALA A 152 2.86 -33.65 6.69
N GLU A 153 4.19 -33.52 6.74
CA GLU A 153 4.92 -32.95 7.88
C GLU A 153 5.89 -31.82 7.48
N SER A 154 5.97 -31.43 6.20
CA SER A 154 6.90 -30.39 5.74
C SER A 154 6.32 -29.50 4.63
N ARG A 155 6.93 -28.32 4.41
CA ARG A 155 6.56 -27.39 3.33
C ARG A 155 6.86 -27.94 1.94
N TYR A 156 7.81 -28.87 1.77
CA TYR A 156 8.04 -29.55 0.49
C TYR A 156 6.75 -30.18 -0.10
N GLU A 157 5.89 -30.77 0.74
CA GLU A 157 4.64 -31.37 0.28
C GLU A 157 3.60 -30.33 -0.15
N PHE A 158 3.64 -29.10 0.37
CA PHE A 158 2.78 -28.02 -0.10
C PHE A 158 3.00 -27.77 -1.60
N TYR A 159 4.26 -27.73 -2.03
CA TYR A 159 4.62 -27.48 -3.42
C TYR A 159 4.37 -28.70 -4.34
N THR A 160 4.56 -29.92 -3.83
CA THR A 160 4.68 -31.12 -4.68
C THR A 160 3.48 -32.07 -4.66
N MET A 161 2.63 -32.05 -3.63
CA MET A 161 1.46 -32.94 -3.58
C MET A 161 0.30 -32.39 -4.40
N ASP A 162 -0.32 -33.25 -5.23
CA ASP A 162 -1.53 -32.88 -5.97
C ASP A 162 -2.66 -32.38 -5.05
N GLU A 163 -2.75 -32.95 -3.85
CA GLU A 163 -3.79 -32.63 -2.86
C GLU A 163 -3.62 -31.23 -2.25
N THR A 164 -2.41 -30.85 -1.83
CA THR A 164 -2.13 -29.50 -1.29
C THR A 164 -2.28 -28.43 -2.36
N ARG A 165 -1.82 -28.71 -3.59
CA ARG A 165 -2.01 -27.83 -4.76
C ARG A 165 -3.49 -27.65 -5.11
N GLU A 166 -4.31 -28.71 -4.99
CA GLU A 166 -5.76 -28.61 -5.13
C GLU A 166 -6.39 -27.78 -4.01
N MET A 167 -5.95 -27.94 -2.76
CA MET A 167 -6.44 -27.12 -1.64
C MET A 167 -6.13 -25.63 -1.85
N TYR A 168 -4.90 -25.28 -2.25
CA TYR A 168 -4.54 -23.88 -2.57
C TYR A 168 -5.41 -23.32 -3.70
N ARG A 169 -5.59 -24.06 -4.81
CA ARG A 169 -6.49 -23.62 -5.89
C ARG A 169 -7.93 -23.40 -5.44
N ASN A 170 -8.45 -24.28 -4.57
CA ASN A 170 -9.78 -24.09 -3.99
C ASN A 170 -9.85 -22.82 -3.13
N HIS A 171 -8.74 -22.47 -2.45
CA HIS A 171 -8.64 -21.21 -1.72
C HIS A 171 -8.66 -20.00 -2.63
N VAL A 172 -7.80 -19.98 -3.64
CA VAL A 172 -7.78 -18.96 -4.70
C VAL A 172 -9.16 -18.79 -5.32
N GLU A 173 -9.81 -19.86 -5.76
CA GLU A 173 -11.15 -19.79 -6.36
C GLU A 173 -12.18 -19.19 -5.39
N THR A 174 -12.09 -19.54 -4.10
CA THR A 174 -13.01 -18.98 -3.10
C THR A 174 -12.81 -17.49 -2.90
N ILE A 175 -11.56 -17.02 -2.78
CA ILE A 175 -11.25 -15.61 -2.56
C ILE A 175 -11.61 -14.78 -3.79
N LEU A 176 -11.10 -15.16 -4.98
CA LEU A 176 -11.30 -14.38 -6.20
C LEU A 176 -12.77 -14.32 -6.63
N THR A 177 -13.55 -15.39 -6.42
CA THR A 177 -14.98 -15.44 -6.80
C THR A 177 -15.93 -15.09 -5.66
N ARG A 178 -15.42 -14.60 -4.53
CA ARG A 178 -16.27 -14.09 -3.46
C ARG A 178 -16.99 -12.82 -3.92
N GLU A 179 -18.32 -12.84 -3.91
CA GLU A 179 -19.16 -11.64 -4.03
C GLU A 179 -19.07 -10.83 -2.72
N ASN A 180 -18.48 -9.64 -2.78
CA ASN A 180 -18.43 -8.69 -1.67
C ASN A 180 -19.87 -8.35 -1.25
N HIS A 181 -20.21 -8.56 0.02
CA HIS A 181 -21.59 -8.41 0.49
C HIS A 181 -22.10 -6.95 0.51
N ILE A 182 -21.22 -5.96 0.32
CA ILE A 182 -21.53 -4.53 0.34
C ILE A 182 -21.70 -4.02 -1.10
N SER A 183 -20.70 -4.15 -1.96
CA SER A 183 -20.76 -3.70 -3.36
C SER A 183 -21.50 -4.66 -4.29
N GLY A 184 -21.49 -5.95 -3.98
CA GLY A 184 -22.02 -7.00 -4.85
C GLY A 184 -21.12 -7.35 -6.04
N LEU A 185 -19.86 -6.91 -6.05
CA LEU A 185 -18.85 -7.32 -7.03
C LEU A 185 -18.15 -8.60 -6.55
N GLU A 186 -17.80 -9.51 -7.45
CA GLU A 186 -16.79 -10.50 -7.11
C GLU A 186 -15.45 -9.79 -6.90
N TRP A 187 -14.59 -10.28 -6.00
CA TRP A 187 -13.29 -9.63 -5.75
C TRP A 187 -12.43 -9.53 -7.01
N ARG A 188 -12.47 -10.53 -7.90
CA ARG A 188 -11.81 -10.48 -9.23
C ARG A 188 -12.40 -9.44 -10.21
N GLU A 189 -13.54 -8.84 -9.88
CA GLU A 189 -14.18 -7.77 -10.66
C GLU A 189 -14.03 -6.40 -9.98
N ASP A 190 -13.29 -6.32 -8.87
CA ASP A 190 -13.17 -5.13 -8.01
C ASP A 190 -11.88 -4.34 -8.26
N PRO A 191 -11.92 -3.16 -8.91
CA PRO A 191 -10.72 -2.38 -9.24
C PRO A 191 -9.95 -1.83 -8.03
N THR A 192 -10.49 -1.97 -6.82
CA THR A 192 -9.78 -1.59 -5.60
C THR A 192 -8.61 -2.53 -5.33
N ILE A 193 -8.71 -3.78 -5.77
CA ILE A 193 -7.59 -4.72 -5.72
C ILE A 193 -6.68 -4.38 -6.91
N ALA A 194 -5.40 -4.15 -6.64
CA ALA A 194 -4.41 -3.93 -7.69
C ALA A 194 -3.79 -5.24 -8.15
N MET A 195 -3.53 -6.15 -7.21
CA MET A 195 -2.67 -7.30 -7.47
C MET A 195 -2.96 -8.47 -6.52
N TRP A 196 -2.91 -9.68 -7.08
CA TRP A 196 -2.84 -10.93 -6.34
C TRP A 196 -1.39 -11.34 -6.13
N GLU A 197 -1.00 -11.61 -4.89
CA GLU A 197 0.28 -12.25 -4.58
C GLU A 197 0.09 -13.74 -4.31
N LEU A 198 0.88 -14.56 -5.00
CA LEU A 198 0.81 -16.02 -4.84
C LEU A 198 1.02 -16.45 -3.40
N ALA A 199 2.05 -15.91 -2.75
CA ALA A 199 2.39 -16.19 -1.37
C ALA A 199 3.23 -15.06 -0.76
N ASN A 200 3.23 -14.95 0.56
CA ASN A 200 4.24 -14.19 1.29
C ASN A 200 5.54 -15.00 1.35
N GLU A 201 6.63 -14.45 0.83
CA GLU A 201 8.01 -14.96 0.96
C GLU A 201 8.16 -16.46 0.66
N PRO A 202 7.66 -16.99 -0.47
CA PRO A 202 7.76 -18.41 -0.78
C PRO A 202 9.21 -18.88 -0.82
N ARG A 203 9.51 -19.91 -0.02
CA ARG A 203 10.81 -20.58 0.01
C ARG A 203 10.65 -22.09 0.06
N LEU A 204 11.64 -22.78 -0.47
CA LEU A 204 11.85 -24.20 -0.26
C LEU A 204 13.30 -24.38 0.19
N GLU A 205 13.54 -24.32 1.50
CA GLU A 205 14.87 -24.50 2.07
C GLU A 205 15.20 -25.97 2.32
N GLN A 206 16.46 -26.30 2.59
CA GLN A 206 16.84 -27.68 2.95
C GLN A 206 16.12 -28.18 4.22
N ASP A 207 15.83 -27.31 5.17
CA ASP A 207 15.10 -27.66 6.39
C ASP A 207 13.60 -27.95 6.13
N ASP A 208 13.09 -27.60 4.94
CA ASP A 208 11.73 -27.89 4.50
C ASP A 208 11.57 -29.23 3.81
N VAL A 209 12.67 -29.92 3.51
CA VAL A 209 12.64 -31.23 2.85
C VAL A 209 12.53 -32.32 3.92
N PRO A 210 11.63 -33.30 3.76
CA PRO A 210 11.46 -34.38 4.74
C PRO A 210 12.77 -35.10 5.06
N GLU A 211 13.07 -35.32 6.35
CA GLU A 211 14.32 -35.94 6.81
C GLU A 211 14.60 -37.34 6.22
N ASP A 212 13.56 -38.04 5.74
CA ASP A 212 13.67 -39.38 5.16
C ASP A 212 13.85 -39.39 3.63
N MET A 213 13.84 -38.22 2.99
CA MET A 213 14.21 -38.03 1.58
C MET A 213 15.73 -37.86 1.41
N ASP A 214 16.21 -38.08 0.18
CA ASP A 214 17.57 -37.67 -0.17
C ASP A 214 17.61 -36.13 -0.16
N ASN A 215 18.70 -35.54 0.36
CA ASN A 215 18.90 -34.09 0.30
C ASN A 215 18.76 -33.61 -1.15
N LEU A 216 17.89 -32.63 -1.35
CA LEU A 216 17.77 -31.92 -2.61
C LEU A 216 18.99 -31.01 -2.75
N GLU A 217 19.48 -30.87 -3.98
CA GLU A 217 20.51 -29.88 -4.30
C GLU A 217 19.83 -28.58 -4.77
N PRO A 218 20.49 -27.43 -4.67
CA PRO A 218 19.89 -26.13 -4.99
C PRO A 218 19.06 -26.05 -6.29
N PRO A 219 19.48 -26.66 -7.43
CA PRO A 219 18.67 -26.66 -8.65
C PRO A 219 17.30 -27.35 -8.49
N GLU A 220 17.18 -28.34 -7.62
CA GLU A 220 15.93 -29.07 -7.38
C GLU A 220 14.97 -28.25 -6.51
N HIS A 221 15.48 -27.47 -5.55
CA HIS A 221 14.69 -26.51 -4.78
C HIS A 221 14.09 -25.44 -5.71
N GLN A 222 14.95 -24.88 -6.56
CA GLN A 222 14.58 -23.85 -7.53
C GLN A 222 13.56 -24.34 -8.56
N GLU A 223 13.74 -25.55 -9.11
CA GLU A 223 12.81 -26.12 -10.10
C GLU A 223 11.43 -26.37 -9.48
N ILE A 224 11.37 -26.91 -8.26
CA ILE A 224 10.10 -27.21 -7.58
C ILE A 224 9.32 -25.93 -7.28
N LEU A 225 10.00 -24.90 -6.75
CA LEU A 225 9.34 -23.63 -6.46
C LEU A 225 8.86 -22.96 -7.75
N GLY A 226 9.69 -22.93 -8.80
CA GLY A 226 9.33 -22.39 -10.10
C GLY A 226 8.14 -23.10 -10.77
N GLU A 227 8.09 -24.44 -10.71
CA GLU A 227 6.95 -25.22 -11.22
C GLU A 227 5.65 -24.91 -10.45
N TRP A 228 5.73 -24.67 -9.15
CA TRP A 228 4.58 -24.26 -8.36
C TRP A 228 4.12 -22.85 -8.73
N ILE A 229 5.03 -21.88 -8.78
CA ILE A 229 4.75 -20.48 -9.16
C ILE A 229 4.06 -20.45 -10.52
N GLN A 230 4.65 -21.09 -11.54
CA GLN A 230 4.11 -21.12 -12.90
C GLN A 230 2.71 -21.75 -12.97
N GLU A 231 2.45 -22.81 -12.21
CA GLU A 231 1.12 -23.44 -12.21
C GLU A 231 0.07 -22.57 -11.53
N MET A 232 0.41 -21.97 -10.38
CA MET A 232 -0.55 -21.21 -9.58
C MET A 232 -0.85 -19.84 -10.18
N SER A 233 0.14 -19.13 -10.72
CA SER A 233 -0.08 -17.88 -11.46
C SER A 233 -0.94 -18.11 -12.70
N ALA A 234 -0.70 -19.20 -13.44
CA ALA A 234 -1.53 -19.55 -14.59
C ALA A 234 -2.97 -19.90 -14.21
N TYR A 235 -3.17 -20.52 -13.04
CA TYR A 235 -4.51 -20.80 -12.53
C TYR A 235 -5.26 -19.52 -12.14
N ILE A 236 -4.60 -18.58 -11.45
CA ILE A 236 -5.17 -17.25 -11.17
C ILE A 236 -5.56 -16.56 -12.47
N LYS A 237 -4.67 -16.51 -13.47
CA LYS A 237 -4.94 -15.86 -14.77
C LYS A 237 -6.07 -16.53 -15.58
N ASP A 238 -6.40 -17.80 -15.33
CA ASP A 238 -7.57 -18.47 -15.94
C ASP A 238 -8.89 -18.08 -15.26
N LEU A 239 -8.83 -17.75 -13.96
CA LEU A 239 -9.98 -17.28 -13.17
C LEU A 239 -10.22 -15.77 -13.29
N ASP A 240 -9.14 -15.01 -13.43
CA ASP A 240 -9.09 -13.55 -13.43
C ASP A 240 -8.03 -13.08 -14.44
N ASP A 241 -8.50 -12.58 -15.59
CA ASP A 241 -7.66 -12.03 -16.65
C ASP A 241 -7.52 -10.51 -16.59
N THR A 242 -7.94 -9.88 -15.48
CA THR A 242 -7.96 -8.42 -15.30
C THR A 242 -6.89 -7.95 -14.30
N HIS A 243 -6.82 -8.56 -13.12
CA HIS A 243 -5.85 -8.14 -12.09
C HIS A 243 -4.41 -8.55 -12.39
N LEU A 244 -3.46 -7.79 -11.83
CA LEU A 244 -2.05 -8.16 -11.83
C LEU A 244 -1.79 -9.36 -10.90
N VAL A 245 -0.76 -10.14 -11.20
CA VAL A 245 -0.29 -11.27 -10.41
C VAL A 245 1.21 -11.14 -10.17
N SER A 246 1.64 -11.33 -8.93
CA SER A 246 3.05 -11.34 -8.51
C SER A 246 3.35 -12.54 -7.61
N THR A 247 4.63 -12.83 -7.42
CA THR A 247 5.10 -13.97 -6.62
C THR A 247 4.97 -13.71 -5.12
N GLY A 248 5.29 -12.49 -4.67
CA GLY A 248 5.49 -12.12 -3.26
C GLY A 248 6.79 -12.65 -2.65
N SER A 249 7.77 -13.02 -3.49
CA SER A 249 9.12 -13.40 -3.10
C SER A 249 9.95 -12.23 -2.57
N GLU A 250 10.99 -12.56 -1.80
CA GLU A 250 11.94 -11.59 -1.25
C GLU A 250 12.96 -11.09 -2.28
N GLY A 251 13.03 -11.75 -3.43
CA GLY A 251 13.84 -11.30 -4.57
C GLY A 251 15.29 -11.78 -4.52
N HIS A 252 15.50 -12.98 -3.98
CA HIS A 252 16.82 -13.60 -3.94
C HIS A 252 17.20 -14.16 -5.32
N TYR A 253 18.47 -13.96 -5.70
CA TYR A 253 19.03 -14.48 -6.93
C TYR A 253 19.44 -15.94 -6.80
N TYR A 254 19.37 -16.64 -7.93
CA TYR A 254 19.94 -17.97 -8.08
C TYR A 254 21.16 -17.96 -9.02
N GLY A 255 22.19 -18.72 -8.67
CA GLY A 255 23.41 -18.91 -9.45
C GLY A 255 24.33 -17.69 -9.46
N HIS A 256 24.19 -16.78 -8.49
CA HIS A 256 25.09 -15.64 -8.35
C HIS A 256 26.45 -16.09 -7.77
N TRP A 257 27.55 -15.46 -8.20
CA TRP A 257 28.91 -15.99 -8.00
C TRP A 257 29.48 -15.78 -6.59
N GLU A 258 28.78 -15.01 -5.78
CA GLU A 258 29.10 -14.74 -4.38
C GLU A 258 28.10 -15.58 -3.59
N ASP A 259 28.54 -16.76 -3.10
CA ASP A 259 27.74 -17.71 -2.30
C ASP A 259 27.41 -17.10 -0.91
N ASP A 260 26.88 -15.87 -0.85
CA ASP A 260 26.61 -15.12 0.37
C ASP A 260 25.09 -14.85 0.45
N TYR A 261 24.45 -15.29 1.54
CA TYR A 261 23.04 -15.02 1.84
C TYR A 261 22.78 -13.49 1.76
N PRO A 262 21.73 -13.02 1.07
CA PRO A 262 20.50 -13.74 0.78
C PRO A 262 20.49 -14.45 -0.58
N ASP A 263 21.49 -14.23 -1.42
CA ASP A 263 21.60 -14.84 -2.75
C ASP A 263 22.35 -16.18 -2.69
N ASP A 264 22.13 -16.93 -1.61
CA ASP A 264 22.55 -18.32 -1.53
C ASP A 264 21.48 -19.19 -2.18
N ASP A 265 21.90 -20.12 -3.04
CA ASP A 265 20.97 -20.86 -3.91
C ASP A 265 19.98 -21.80 -3.13
N TRP A 266 20.01 -21.79 -1.79
CA TRP A 266 19.41 -22.84 -0.95
C TRP A 266 17.96 -22.61 -0.56
N ASP A 267 17.44 -21.40 -0.69
CA ASP A 267 16.03 -21.09 -0.40
C ASP A 267 15.09 -21.42 -1.57
N GLY A 268 15.66 -21.78 -2.71
CA GLY A 268 14.96 -22.12 -3.94
C GLY A 268 14.40 -20.94 -4.72
N GLN A 269 14.58 -19.69 -4.31
CA GLN A 269 14.16 -18.53 -5.11
C GLN A 269 15.09 -18.32 -6.30
N ASP A 270 14.53 -17.85 -7.41
CA ASP A 270 15.29 -17.33 -8.55
C ASP A 270 14.56 -16.08 -9.07
N TYR A 271 15.00 -14.90 -8.62
CA TYR A 271 14.34 -13.64 -8.93
C TYR A 271 14.10 -13.44 -10.43
N ILE A 272 15.06 -13.81 -11.29
CA ILE A 272 14.93 -13.62 -12.74
C ILE A 272 14.03 -14.71 -13.34
N GLU A 273 14.28 -15.98 -13.04
CA GLU A 273 13.50 -17.05 -13.68
C GLU A 273 12.03 -17.03 -13.22
N HIS A 274 11.77 -16.87 -11.93
CA HIS A 274 10.43 -16.96 -11.36
C HIS A 274 9.52 -15.79 -11.74
N HIS A 275 10.09 -14.61 -12.00
CA HIS A 275 9.35 -13.47 -12.52
C HIS A 275 9.33 -13.39 -14.06
N SER A 276 10.03 -14.29 -14.77
CA SER A 276 10.01 -14.33 -16.25
C SER A 276 8.80 -15.04 -16.86
N TYR A 277 7.95 -15.65 -16.03
CA TYR A 277 6.75 -16.34 -16.51
C TYR A 277 5.72 -15.33 -17.04
N ASP A 278 5.15 -15.59 -18.22
CA ASP A 278 4.16 -14.71 -18.91
C ASP A 278 2.89 -14.41 -18.08
N THR A 279 2.71 -15.06 -16.93
CA THR A 279 1.58 -14.92 -16.01
C THR A 279 1.92 -14.11 -14.76
N ILE A 280 3.16 -13.62 -14.64
CA ILE A 280 3.62 -12.72 -13.59
C ILE A 280 3.78 -11.33 -14.21
N ASP A 281 3.10 -10.34 -13.65
CA ASP A 281 3.04 -8.99 -14.22
C ASP A 281 3.95 -7.99 -13.52
N ALA A 282 4.43 -8.31 -12.31
CA ALA A 282 5.31 -7.45 -11.52
C ALA A 282 6.33 -8.28 -10.75
N ALA A 283 7.53 -7.73 -10.58
CA ALA A 283 8.61 -8.34 -9.83
C ALA A 283 8.60 -7.87 -8.36
N SER A 284 8.40 -8.79 -7.43
CA SER A 284 8.42 -8.50 -6.00
C SER A 284 9.78 -8.76 -5.39
N PHE A 285 10.17 -7.91 -4.44
CA PHE A 285 11.33 -8.15 -3.58
C PHE A 285 11.13 -7.47 -2.23
N HIS A 286 11.76 -8.00 -1.19
CA HIS A 286 11.72 -7.48 0.18
C HIS A 286 13.14 -7.06 0.62
N LEU A 287 13.28 -6.41 1.77
CA LEU A 287 14.59 -6.02 2.31
C LEU A 287 14.62 -6.08 3.85
N TYR A 288 15.32 -7.07 4.39
CA TYR A 288 15.54 -7.22 5.84
C TYR A 288 16.99 -7.57 6.20
N PRO A 289 17.95 -6.65 6.08
CA PRO A 289 19.36 -6.96 6.38
C PRO A 289 19.57 -7.42 7.83
N ASP A 290 18.71 -6.97 8.74
CA ASP A 290 18.72 -7.39 10.15
C ASP A 290 18.39 -8.89 10.37
N HIS A 291 17.71 -9.51 9.41
CA HIS A 291 17.28 -10.91 9.47
C HIS A 291 18.07 -11.81 8.51
N TRP A 292 18.98 -11.23 7.73
CA TRP A 292 19.67 -11.92 6.66
C TRP A 292 21.16 -12.09 6.99
N GLY A 293 21.70 -13.27 6.67
CA GLY A 293 23.09 -13.67 6.90
C GLY A 293 23.22 -15.14 7.34
N ASP A 294 24.44 -15.68 7.40
CA ASP A 294 24.69 -17.09 7.77
C ASP A 294 24.11 -17.48 9.15
N ASN A 295 24.04 -16.52 10.05
CA ASN A 295 23.51 -16.69 11.40
C ASN A 295 22.92 -15.35 11.88
N PRO A 296 21.69 -15.00 11.49
CA PRO A 296 21.10 -13.69 11.78
C PRO A 296 20.81 -13.48 13.28
N ALA A 297 20.97 -14.52 14.11
CA ALA A 297 20.98 -14.39 15.57
C ALA A 297 22.28 -13.78 16.13
N ASP A 298 23.36 -13.74 15.35
CA ASP A 298 24.59 -13.02 15.66
C ASP A 298 24.66 -11.72 14.83
N PRO A 299 24.59 -10.53 15.46
CA PRO A 299 24.63 -9.26 14.74
C PRO A 299 25.89 -9.04 13.88
N ASP A 300 27.00 -9.72 14.19
CA ASP A 300 28.24 -9.63 13.39
C ASP A 300 28.16 -10.45 12.08
N ASP A 301 27.22 -11.39 11.97
CA ASP A 301 27.01 -12.26 10.80
C ASP A 301 25.82 -11.79 9.93
N ARG A 302 25.18 -10.66 10.28
CA ARG A 302 24.08 -10.06 9.50
C ARG A 302 24.60 -9.23 8.31
N LEU A 303 23.76 -9.07 7.30
CA LEU A 303 24.01 -8.14 6.21
C LEU A 303 24.04 -6.69 6.69
N SER A 304 24.85 -5.85 6.03
CA SER A 304 24.93 -4.45 6.41
C SER A 304 23.70 -3.70 5.92
N LEU A 305 23.14 -2.83 6.78
CA LEU A 305 22.11 -1.87 6.34
C LEU A 305 22.59 -1.00 5.16
N HIS A 306 23.91 -0.74 5.07
CA HIS A 306 24.53 -0.01 3.96
C HIS A 306 24.44 -0.74 2.61
N ASP A 307 24.20 -2.04 2.59
CA ASP A 307 24.06 -2.82 1.36
C ASP A 307 22.62 -2.75 0.81
N GLY A 308 21.66 -2.24 1.61
CA GLY A 308 20.24 -2.21 1.22
C GLY A 308 19.92 -1.31 0.02
N ALA A 309 20.62 -0.18 -0.14
CA ALA A 309 20.43 0.69 -1.30
C ALA A 309 20.89 0.02 -2.61
N ASP A 310 22.01 -0.70 -2.57
CA ASP A 310 22.51 -1.48 -3.71
C ASP A 310 21.56 -2.64 -4.00
N TYR A 311 21.06 -3.34 -2.97
CA TYR A 311 20.06 -4.41 -3.12
C TYR A 311 18.80 -3.91 -3.85
N ILE A 312 18.21 -2.79 -3.42
CA ILE A 312 17.04 -2.18 -4.06
C ILE A 312 17.34 -1.82 -5.51
N THR A 313 18.47 -1.16 -5.74
CA THR A 313 18.91 -0.71 -7.07
C THR A 313 18.98 -1.88 -8.05
N GLU A 314 19.65 -2.97 -7.66
CA GLU A 314 19.88 -4.13 -8.52
C GLU A 314 18.56 -4.83 -8.90
N ARG A 315 17.65 -5.03 -7.96
CA ARG A 315 16.38 -5.73 -8.22
C ARG A 315 15.51 -4.94 -9.20
N VAL A 316 15.39 -3.64 -8.99
CA VAL A 316 14.59 -2.78 -9.88
C VAL A 316 15.21 -2.71 -11.27
N GLU A 317 16.54 -2.51 -11.36
CA GLU A 317 17.23 -2.47 -12.67
C GLU A 317 17.07 -3.79 -13.43
N ASP A 318 17.21 -4.94 -12.78
CA ASP A 318 17.08 -6.24 -13.44
C ASP A 318 15.63 -6.55 -13.84
N ALA A 319 14.64 -6.20 -13.02
CA ALA A 319 13.23 -6.30 -13.40
C ALA A 319 12.92 -5.45 -14.64
N HIS A 320 13.42 -4.21 -14.69
CA HIS A 320 13.19 -3.33 -15.83
C HIS A 320 13.93 -3.76 -17.09
N THR A 321 15.17 -4.24 -16.96
CA THR A 321 16.06 -4.45 -18.12
C THR A 321 16.11 -5.89 -18.62
N GLU A 322 16.00 -6.88 -17.74
CA GLU A 322 16.03 -8.31 -18.10
C GLU A 322 14.62 -8.89 -18.26
N LEU A 323 13.66 -8.46 -17.43
CA LEU A 323 12.28 -8.96 -17.46
C LEU A 323 11.33 -8.04 -18.26
N GLY A 324 11.54 -6.73 -18.20
CA GLY A 324 10.71 -5.73 -18.87
C GLY A 324 9.33 -5.56 -18.22
N ILE A 325 9.24 -5.76 -16.90
CA ILE A 325 8.04 -5.62 -16.07
C ILE A 325 8.32 -4.64 -14.91
N PRO A 326 7.30 -4.04 -14.29
CA PRO A 326 7.48 -3.19 -13.10
C PRO A 326 8.00 -4.00 -11.90
N ALA A 327 8.60 -3.30 -10.95
CA ALA A 327 9.12 -3.86 -9.69
C ALA A 327 8.54 -3.13 -8.48
N TYR A 328 8.32 -3.86 -7.38
CA TYR A 328 7.91 -3.27 -6.11
C TYR A 328 8.69 -3.84 -4.92
N LEU A 329 9.07 -2.93 -4.02
CA LEU A 329 9.64 -3.25 -2.72
C LEU A 329 8.49 -3.56 -1.76
N GLY A 330 8.12 -4.84 -1.71
CA GLY A 330 6.95 -5.38 -1.01
C GLY A 330 7.02 -5.26 0.50
N GLU A 331 8.22 -5.34 1.07
CA GLU A 331 8.47 -5.15 2.49
C GLU A 331 9.89 -4.62 2.71
N PHE A 332 10.06 -3.73 3.68
CA PHE A 332 11.38 -3.33 4.18
C PHE A 332 11.26 -2.59 5.51
N ASN A 333 12.26 -2.74 6.38
CA ASN A 333 12.46 -1.89 7.55
C ASN A 333 13.80 -2.17 8.26
N VAL A 334 14.12 -1.35 9.27
CA VAL A 334 15.20 -1.53 10.25
C VAL A 334 14.60 -1.83 11.62
N ASN A 335 15.07 -2.86 12.32
CA ASN A 335 14.48 -3.32 13.58
C ASN A 335 14.91 -2.48 14.82
N LEU A 336 13.99 -1.98 15.65
CA LEU A 336 14.34 -1.23 16.89
C LEU A 336 14.82 -2.09 18.06
N HIS A 337 14.64 -3.41 18.01
CA HIS A 337 15.26 -4.29 19.00
C HIS A 337 16.78 -4.34 18.82
N ASP A 338 17.25 -4.10 17.59
CA ASP A 338 18.66 -4.19 17.20
C ASP A 338 19.30 -2.80 17.01
N HIS A 339 18.53 -1.80 16.58
CA HIS A 339 18.99 -0.44 16.30
C HIS A 339 18.20 0.63 17.06
N ASP A 340 18.66 1.87 17.00
CA ASP A 340 17.90 3.01 17.51
C ASP A 340 17.09 3.71 16.40
N LEU A 341 16.17 4.59 16.83
CA LEU A 341 15.28 5.30 15.91
C LEU A 341 16.04 6.21 14.93
N GLU A 342 17.17 6.79 15.35
CA GLU A 342 18.02 7.61 14.48
C GLU A 342 18.60 6.77 13.33
N THR A 343 19.08 5.56 13.65
CA THR A 343 19.60 4.60 12.66
C THR A 343 18.49 4.15 11.71
N ARG A 344 17.30 3.80 12.23
CA ARG A 344 16.15 3.47 11.38
C ARG A 344 15.82 4.61 10.41
N HIS A 345 15.73 5.84 10.89
CA HIS A 345 15.40 6.99 10.05
C HIS A 345 16.44 7.22 8.96
N GLU A 346 17.73 7.15 9.30
CA GLU A 346 18.83 7.30 8.32
C GLU A 346 18.70 6.30 7.16
N PHE A 347 18.44 5.02 7.45
CA PHE A 347 18.35 4.00 6.41
C PHE A 347 17.01 3.94 5.70
N LEU A 348 15.89 4.24 6.36
CA LEU A 348 14.61 4.39 5.66
C LEU A 348 14.70 5.52 4.62
N GLU A 349 15.23 6.69 4.99
CA GLU A 349 15.47 7.79 4.06
C GLU A 349 16.38 7.37 2.90
N GLU A 350 17.50 6.69 3.18
CA GLU A 350 18.44 6.20 2.16
C GLU A 350 17.78 5.20 1.18
N TRP A 351 16.94 4.30 1.69
CA TRP A 351 16.29 3.26 0.88
C TRP A 351 15.12 3.81 0.05
N TYR A 352 14.36 4.79 0.57
CA TYR A 352 13.39 5.53 -0.25
C TYR A 352 14.08 6.33 -1.36
N ASP A 353 15.19 7.02 -1.06
CA ASP A 353 16.00 7.74 -2.06
C ASP A 353 16.54 6.79 -3.14
N ALA A 354 16.98 5.59 -2.74
CA ALA A 354 17.45 4.57 -3.67
C ALA A 354 16.31 4.08 -4.58
N ALA A 355 15.15 3.76 -4.01
CA ALA A 355 13.97 3.31 -4.75
C ALA A 355 13.48 4.36 -5.77
N ASP A 356 13.46 5.65 -5.40
CA ASP A 356 13.12 6.72 -6.34
C ASP A 356 14.12 6.81 -7.49
N ALA A 357 15.42 6.74 -7.20
CA ALA A 357 16.49 6.93 -8.18
C ALA A 357 16.48 5.90 -9.33
N VAL A 358 15.87 4.73 -9.12
CA VAL A 358 15.74 3.66 -10.11
C VAL A 358 14.31 3.43 -10.58
N ASP A 359 13.38 4.34 -10.25
CA ASP A 359 11.97 4.23 -10.65
C ASP A 359 11.28 2.95 -10.14
N CYS A 360 11.54 2.57 -8.88
CA CYS A 360 10.76 1.51 -8.21
C CYS A 360 9.28 1.89 -8.17
N ASN A 361 8.40 1.01 -8.63
CA ASN A 361 7.01 1.36 -8.94
C ASN A 361 6.11 1.41 -7.70
N ALA A 362 6.45 0.66 -6.65
CA ALA A 362 5.77 0.73 -5.36
C ALA A 362 6.73 0.41 -4.22
N VAL A 363 6.59 1.11 -3.09
CA VAL A 363 7.46 0.96 -1.91
C VAL A 363 6.60 0.84 -0.65
N LEU A 364 6.70 -0.28 0.05
CA LEU A 364 5.78 -0.64 1.14
C LEU A 364 6.54 -1.00 2.42
N PRO A 365 6.71 -0.08 3.38
CA PRO A 365 7.39 -0.38 4.62
C PRO A 365 6.59 -1.36 5.48
N TRP A 366 7.30 -2.23 6.21
CA TRP A 366 6.72 -3.11 7.22
C TRP A 366 6.97 -2.53 8.61
N GLN A 367 5.99 -2.05 9.38
CA GLN A 367 4.57 -1.93 9.04
C GLN A 367 4.01 -0.66 9.69
N VAL A 368 3.11 0.02 8.99
CA VAL A 368 2.53 1.31 9.44
C VAL A 368 1.27 1.03 10.26
N VAL A 369 1.26 1.50 11.51
CA VAL A 369 0.20 1.16 12.49
C VAL A 369 -0.29 2.38 13.27
N LEU A 370 -1.45 2.24 13.92
CA LEU A 370 -2.01 3.24 14.83
C LEU A 370 -1.12 3.43 16.08
N GLU A 371 -1.12 4.64 16.64
CA GLU A 371 -0.34 5.03 17.83
C GLU A 371 -0.58 4.17 19.09
N ASP A 372 -1.76 3.57 19.21
CA ASP A 372 -2.14 2.73 20.35
C ASP A 372 -1.86 1.24 20.12
N THR A 373 -1.35 0.87 18.96
CA THR A 373 -0.96 -0.49 18.60
C THR A 373 0.32 -0.89 19.35
N GLU A 374 0.31 -2.02 20.06
CA GLU A 374 1.49 -2.53 20.78
C GLU A 374 2.55 -3.07 19.80
N ASP A 375 3.79 -2.60 19.96
CA ASP A 375 4.96 -3.12 19.24
C ASP A 375 5.22 -4.58 19.66
N HIS A 376 5.25 -5.48 18.69
CA HIS A 376 5.42 -6.92 18.92
C HIS A 376 6.65 -7.53 18.26
N ASP A 377 7.21 -6.89 17.23
CA ASP A 377 8.32 -7.41 16.42
C ASP A 377 9.48 -6.41 16.29
N GLY A 378 9.32 -5.18 16.78
CA GLY A 378 10.30 -4.12 16.69
C GLY A 378 10.27 -3.36 15.36
N PHE A 379 9.30 -3.59 14.47
CA PHE A 379 9.17 -2.97 13.15
C PHE A 379 7.98 -2.01 13.00
N GLN A 380 7.19 -1.78 14.04
CA GLN A 380 6.06 -0.85 13.95
C GLN A 380 6.55 0.57 13.65
N LEU A 381 5.94 1.19 12.65
CA LEU A 381 6.11 2.60 12.28
C LEU A 381 4.87 3.37 12.74
N TYR A 382 5.08 4.23 13.73
CA TYR A 382 4.08 5.17 14.21
C TYR A 382 4.25 6.52 13.50
N ALA A 383 3.15 7.17 13.13
CA ALA A 383 3.18 8.47 12.46
C ALA A 383 3.92 9.53 13.28
N SER A 384 3.76 9.51 14.61
CA SER A 384 4.41 10.45 15.52
C SER A 384 5.94 10.37 15.52
N ASP A 385 6.50 9.20 15.17
CA ASP A 385 7.94 8.95 15.16
C ASP A 385 8.54 8.98 13.75
N SER A 386 7.86 8.40 12.76
CA SER A 386 8.43 8.17 11.41
C SER A 386 7.53 8.63 10.26
N GLY A 387 6.35 9.20 10.54
CA GLY A 387 5.37 9.58 9.51
C GLY A 387 5.91 10.56 8.48
N TYR A 388 6.78 11.50 8.89
CA TYR A 388 7.37 12.49 7.98
C TYR A 388 8.19 11.87 6.84
N ILE A 389 8.80 10.69 7.03
CA ILE A 389 9.56 10.00 5.99
C ILE A 389 8.59 9.46 4.92
N ILE A 390 7.44 8.94 5.36
CA ILE A 390 6.38 8.41 4.50
C ILE A 390 5.71 9.57 3.74
N GLU A 391 5.43 10.69 4.42
CA GLU A 391 4.87 11.91 3.82
C GLU A 391 5.82 12.54 2.79
N ASP A 392 7.14 12.52 3.06
CA ASP A 392 8.15 13.02 2.11
C ASP A 392 8.20 12.14 0.84
N TYR A 393 8.09 10.81 0.97
CA TYR A 393 8.01 9.94 -0.20
C TYR A 393 6.68 10.06 -0.95
N ALA A 394 5.57 10.37 -0.27
CA ALA A 394 4.29 10.69 -0.93
C ALA A 394 4.42 11.86 -1.91
N GLN A 395 5.25 12.87 -1.60
CA GLN A 395 5.54 13.99 -2.52
C GLN A 395 6.25 13.52 -3.78
N VAL A 396 7.23 12.62 -3.63
CA VAL A 396 7.94 12.01 -4.78
C VAL A 396 6.95 11.25 -5.66
N VAL A 397 6.08 10.44 -5.05
CA VAL A 397 5.06 9.66 -5.76
C VAL A 397 4.07 10.56 -6.49
N ALA A 398 3.57 11.63 -5.86
CA ALA A 398 2.68 12.60 -6.50
C ALA A 398 3.34 13.28 -7.72
N GLU A 399 4.61 13.63 -7.62
CA GLU A 399 5.36 14.23 -8.74
C GLU A 399 5.54 13.27 -9.92
N LYS A 400 5.67 11.96 -9.66
CA LYS A 400 5.88 10.92 -10.69
C LYS A 400 4.58 10.45 -11.33
N SER A 401 3.53 10.29 -10.55
CA SER A 401 2.21 9.84 -11.01
C SER A 401 1.40 10.95 -11.68
N GLY A 402 1.72 12.22 -11.39
CA GLY A 402 0.88 13.36 -11.78
C GLY A 402 -0.34 13.52 -10.87
N ASP A 403 -1.05 14.64 -11.02
CA ASP A 403 -2.31 14.87 -10.31
C ASP A 403 -3.39 13.98 -10.93
N TRP A 404 -3.86 13.01 -10.15
CA TRP A 404 -5.16 12.38 -10.37
C TRP A 404 -6.20 13.35 -9.82
N ASP A 405 -6.57 14.37 -10.62
CA ASP A 405 -7.75 15.18 -10.30
C ASP A 405 -8.91 14.19 -10.15
N GLY A 406 -9.29 13.93 -8.90
CA GLY A 406 -10.10 12.80 -8.49
C GLY A 406 -11.48 12.81 -9.14
N ASP A 407 -11.62 12.11 -10.26
CA ASP A 407 -12.90 11.58 -10.73
C ASP A 407 -13.33 10.41 -9.83
N ASN A 408 -13.33 10.63 -8.51
CA ASN A 408 -13.90 9.75 -7.50
C ASN A 408 -15.40 10.02 -7.39
N GLY A 409 -16.13 10.09 -8.51
CA GLY A 409 -17.59 10.18 -8.53
C GLY A 409 -18.22 11.32 -7.72
N ASN A 410 -17.41 12.24 -7.21
CA ASN A 410 -17.79 13.44 -6.48
C ASN A 410 -17.29 14.58 -7.35
N GLY A 411 -18.19 15.08 -8.20
CA GLY A 411 -17.83 15.94 -9.33
C GLY A 411 -16.87 17.06 -8.93
N ASP A 412 -15.87 17.29 -9.79
CA ASP A 412 -14.95 18.42 -9.80
C ASP A 412 -15.39 19.54 -8.85
N GLU A 413 -14.59 19.87 -7.82
CA GLU A 413 -14.74 21.15 -7.11
C GLU A 413 -14.40 22.29 -8.10
N GLU A 414 -15.32 22.57 -9.01
CA GLU A 414 -15.20 23.53 -10.09
C GLU A 414 -15.20 24.93 -9.50
N THR A 415 -14.05 25.45 -9.05
CA THR A 415 -14.04 26.77 -8.42
C THR A 415 -14.59 27.86 -9.36
N ILE A 416 -15.55 28.66 -8.87
CA ILE A 416 -16.10 29.79 -9.63
C ILE A 416 -15.51 31.09 -9.07
N ALA A 417 -14.83 31.85 -9.93
CA ALA A 417 -14.27 33.14 -9.53
C ALA A 417 -15.39 34.19 -9.41
N VAL A 418 -15.60 34.72 -8.20
CA VAL A 418 -16.57 35.79 -7.90
C VAL A 418 -15.86 36.96 -7.21
N GLY A 419 -15.63 38.05 -7.94
CA GLY A 419 -14.89 39.20 -7.41
C GLY A 419 -13.45 38.86 -7.01
N GLU A 420 -13.16 38.84 -5.70
CA GLU A 420 -11.85 38.41 -5.15
C GLU A 420 -11.84 36.99 -4.57
N TYR A 421 -12.97 36.29 -4.68
CA TYR A 421 -13.22 34.96 -4.13
C TYR A 421 -13.14 33.89 -5.21
N ASN A 422 -12.74 32.69 -4.83
CA ASN A 422 -12.90 31.47 -5.63
C ASN A 422 -13.82 30.56 -4.83
N THR A 423 -15.05 30.39 -5.30
CA THR A 423 -16.10 29.73 -4.52
C THR A 423 -16.07 28.22 -4.71
N THR A 424 -16.29 27.44 -3.66
CA THR A 424 -16.36 25.97 -3.69
C THR A 424 -17.73 25.48 -3.24
N ASP A 425 -18.10 24.28 -3.72
CA ASP A 425 -19.27 23.54 -3.25
C ASP A 425 -18.83 22.53 -2.20
N THR A 426 -19.02 22.87 -0.93
CA THR A 426 -18.63 22.02 0.20
C THR A 426 -19.65 20.90 0.49
N THR A 427 -20.75 20.85 -0.26
CA THR A 427 -21.87 19.93 -0.04
C THR A 427 -22.11 18.96 -1.20
N SER A 428 -21.38 19.11 -2.30
CA SER A 428 -21.46 18.28 -3.51
C SER A 428 -22.88 18.22 -4.09
N ASP A 429 -23.66 19.30 -3.96
CA ASP A 429 -25.02 19.43 -4.50
C ASP A 429 -25.11 20.34 -5.74
N GLY A 430 -23.96 20.86 -6.19
CA GLY A 430 -23.79 21.80 -7.29
C GLY A 430 -23.92 23.27 -6.89
N LEU A 431 -24.12 23.58 -5.60
CA LEU A 431 -24.29 24.95 -5.12
C LEU A 431 -23.03 25.46 -4.39
N HIS A 432 -22.43 26.53 -4.90
CA HIS A 432 -21.17 27.06 -4.37
C HIS A 432 -21.40 27.91 -3.12
N ASN A 433 -21.40 27.23 -1.97
CA ASN A 433 -21.79 27.77 -0.66
C ASN A 433 -20.62 28.33 0.16
N ASP A 434 -19.36 28.02 -0.19
CA ASP A 434 -18.17 28.57 0.45
C ASP A 434 -17.49 29.59 -0.48
N PHE A 435 -17.55 30.86 -0.11
CA PHE A 435 -16.91 31.94 -0.85
C PHE A 435 -15.53 32.25 -0.28
N THR A 436 -15.31 32.02 1.02
CA THR A 436 -14.06 32.35 1.69
C THR A 436 -12.97 31.29 1.50
N GLY A 437 -13.35 30.09 1.07
CA GLY A 437 -12.46 28.96 0.83
C GLY A 437 -11.93 28.36 2.14
N ASP A 438 -12.70 28.44 3.22
CA ASP A 438 -12.33 27.89 4.53
C ASP A 438 -12.97 26.53 4.85
N GLY A 439 -13.70 25.97 3.88
CA GLY A 439 -14.35 24.67 3.94
C GLY A 439 -15.67 24.67 4.70
N GLN A 440 -16.24 25.83 5.04
CA GLN A 440 -17.50 25.92 5.78
C GLN A 440 -18.42 27.02 5.23
N THR A 441 -19.74 26.75 5.16
CA THR A 441 -20.71 27.81 4.93
C THR A 441 -20.85 28.69 6.18
N SER A 442 -20.47 29.96 6.07
CA SER A 442 -20.43 30.90 7.19
C SER A 442 -21.17 32.22 6.91
N HIS A 443 -21.26 33.08 7.93
CA HIS A 443 -21.86 34.42 7.78
C HIS A 443 -21.02 35.32 6.86
N ASP A 444 -19.72 35.02 6.75
CA ASP A 444 -18.81 35.77 5.89
C ASP A 444 -19.05 35.39 4.41
N ASP A 445 -19.40 34.13 4.12
CA ASP A 445 -19.79 33.67 2.78
C ASP A 445 -21.10 34.29 2.30
N VAL A 446 -22.12 34.33 3.18
CA VAL A 446 -23.38 35.02 2.89
C VAL A 446 -23.14 36.49 2.57
N THR A 447 -22.19 37.12 3.29
CA THR A 447 -21.83 38.52 3.05
C THR A 447 -21.11 38.67 1.72
N ALA A 448 -20.14 37.81 1.41
CA ALA A 448 -19.40 37.78 0.16
C ALA A 448 -20.34 37.58 -1.04
N PHE A 449 -21.27 36.62 -0.95
CA PHE A 449 -22.29 36.38 -1.96
C PHE A 449 -23.19 37.61 -2.17
N PHE A 450 -23.68 38.21 -1.08
CA PHE A 450 -24.55 39.39 -1.17
C PHE A 450 -23.83 40.61 -1.78
N GLU A 451 -22.56 40.83 -1.43
CA GLU A 451 -21.78 41.97 -1.92
C GLU A 451 -21.38 41.81 -3.39
N ASN A 452 -21.17 40.58 -3.85
CA ASN A 452 -20.77 40.24 -5.22
C ASN A 452 -21.91 39.64 -6.05
N PHE A 453 -23.16 39.77 -5.61
CA PHE A 453 -24.32 39.18 -6.28
C PHE A 453 -24.45 39.57 -7.77
N GLU A 454 -24.01 40.77 -8.13
CA GLU A 454 -24.05 41.29 -9.52
C GLU A 454 -22.74 41.07 -10.29
N ASP A 455 -21.78 40.32 -9.73
CA ASP A 455 -20.52 39.99 -10.39
C ASP A 455 -20.75 39.00 -11.53
N ASP A 456 -19.93 39.09 -12.58
CA ASP A 456 -20.05 38.22 -13.76
C ASP A 456 -19.93 36.73 -13.37
N GLY A 457 -19.12 36.40 -12.36
CA GLY A 457 -18.98 35.02 -11.85
C GLY A 457 -20.29 34.43 -11.30
N VAL A 458 -21.15 35.24 -10.69
CA VAL A 458 -22.47 34.80 -10.21
C VAL A 458 -23.49 34.81 -11.34
N GLN A 459 -23.51 35.89 -12.13
CA GLN A 459 -24.54 36.09 -13.15
C GLN A 459 -24.40 35.17 -14.37
N ASP A 460 -23.17 34.74 -14.68
CA ASP A 460 -22.89 33.81 -15.79
C ASP A 460 -23.05 32.33 -15.39
N ASN A 461 -23.15 32.02 -14.08
CA ASN A 461 -23.32 30.66 -13.54
C ASN A 461 -24.56 30.56 -12.62
N PRO A 462 -25.77 30.83 -13.11
CA PRO A 462 -26.96 30.93 -12.26
C PRO A 462 -27.37 29.64 -11.55
N GLU A 463 -27.10 28.50 -12.15
CA GLU A 463 -27.31 27.18 -11.56
C GLU A 463 -26.49 26.94 -10.28
N ALA A 464 -25.28 27.50 -10.20
CA ALA A 464 -24.36 27.32 -9.08
C ALA A 464 -24.72 28.16 -7.85
N PHE A 465 -25.62 29.13 -8.00
CA PHE A 465 -25.97 30.10 -6.95
C PHE A 465 -27.50 30.25 -6.74
N ASP A 466 -28.34 29.39 -7.33
CA ASP A 466 -29.79 29.34 -7.12
C ASP A 466 -30.13 28.50 -5.88
N PHE A 467 -29.68 28.98 -4.71
CA PHE A 467 -29.94 28.32 -3.42
C PHE A 467 -31.43 28.17 -3.10
N ALA A 468 -32.31 28.96 -3.70
CA ALA A 468 -33.75 28.87 -3.52
C ALA A 468 -34.44 27.90 -4.49
N GLU A 469 -33.70 27.22 -5.37
CA GLU A 469 -34.14 26.22 -6.34
C GLU A 469 -35.39 26.67 -7.13
N ASN A 470 -35.37 27.91 -7.62
CA ASN A 470 -36.54 28.52 -8.28
C ASN A 470 -36.31 28.93 -9.74
N ASP A 471 -35.16 28.56 -10.30
CA ASP A 471 -34.67 28.90 -11.64
C ASP A 471 -34.47 30.42 -11.85
N GLU A 472 -34.41 31.23 -10.78
CA GLU A 472 -34.18 32.67 -10.82
C GLU A 472 -33.20 33.13 -9.73
N LEU A 473 -32.02 33.62 -10.13
CA LEU A 473 -31.13 34.34 -9.22
C LEU A 473 -31.80 35.62 -8.68
N GLY A 474 -31.93 35.71 -7.35
CA GLY A 474 -32.43 36.88 -6.67
C GLY A 474 -32.13 36.93 -5.17
N PHE A 475 -32.82 37.85 -4.49
CA PHE A 475 -32.69 38.00 -3.04
C PHE A 475 -33.22 36.79 -2.25
N ALA A 476 -33.95 35.88 -2.91
CA ALA A 476 -34.40 34.63 -2.29
C ALA A 476 -33.20 33.73 -1.97
N ASP A 477 -32.21 33.68 -2.85
CA ASP A 477 -31.01 32.83 -2.73
C ASP A 477 -30.12 33.29 -1.58
N VAL A 478 -29.91 34.60 -1.45
CA VAL A 478 -29.17 35.18 -0.30
C VAL A 478 -29.86 34.84 1.02
N VAL A 479 -31.19 34.83 1.05
CA VAL A 479 -31.95 34.47 2.24
C VAL A 479 -31.89 32.97 2.52
N GLU A 480 -31.80 32.14 1.50
CA GLU A 480 -31.72 30.69 1.66
C GLU A 480 -30.32 30.26 2.10
N LEU A 481 -29.25 30.79 1.49
CA LEU A 481 -27.88 30.60 1.96
C LEU A 481 -27.72 31.06 3.42
N LEU A 482 -28.31 32.20 3.80
CA LEU A 482 -28.31 32.66 5.19
C LEU A 482 -29.04 31.71 6.16
N ARG A 483 -29.97 30.86 5.70
CA ARG A 483 -30.64 29.88 6.56
C ARG A 483 -29.80 28.63 6.81
N GLN A 484 -28.81 28.38 5.97
CA GLN A 484 -27.90 27.24 6.09
C GLN A 484 -26.81 27.48 7.14
N VAL A 485 -26.63 28.73 7.61
CA VAL A 485 -25.62 29.16 8.58
C VAL A 485 -26.17 29.40 10.00
#